data_AF-A0A8T5YLF8-F1
#
_entry.id   AF-A0A8T5YLF8-F1
#
_cell.length_a   1.000
_cell.length_b   1.000
_cell.length_c   1.000
_cell.angle_alpha   90.00
_cell.angle_beta   90.00
_cell.angle_gamma   90.00
#
_symmetry.space_group_name_H-M   'P 1'
#
loop_
_entity.id
_entity.type
_entity.pdbx_description
1 polymer ?
#
loop_
_entity_poly.entity_id
_entity_poly.type
_entity_poly.pdbx_seq_one_letter_code
_entity_poly.pdbx_strand_id
1 'polypeptide(L)'
;MNLPQDGIKLHRGNFTAIGQQIQPYLEEGKCFRMVLKPWREKRSLSQNALSHMWYSEISEYLISRGKTFATPAWVKDALKHTYL
;
A
#
# COMPACT_ATOMS: atom_id res chain seq x y z
N MET A 1 -8.45 -11.75 -16.65
CA MET A 1 -7.99 -10.36 -16.90
C MET A 1 -6.77 -10.14 -16.02
N ASN A 2 -5.59 -9.92 -16.59
CA ASN A 2 -4.35 -9.75 -15.82
C ASN A 2 -4.13 -8.28 -15.41
N LEU A 3 -5.18 -7.63 -14.89
CA LEU A 3 -5.03 -6.29 -14.34
C LEU A 3 -4.72 -6.39 -12.84
N PRO A 4 -3.81 -5.55 -12.31
CA PRO A 4 -3.50 -5.55 -10.88
C PRO A 4 -4.75 -5.24 -10.05
N GLN A 5 -4.95 -5.98 -8.96
CA GLN A 5 -6.07 -5.76 -8.04
C GLN A 5 -6.06 -4.36 -7.41
N ASP A 6 -4.86 -3.80 -7.17
CA ASP A 6 -4.64 -2.46 -6.62
C ASP A 6 -4.81 -1.33 -7.68
N GLY A 7 -5.14 -1.68 -8.93
CA GLY A 7 -5.31 -0.74 -10.04
C GLY A 7 -4.02 -0.45 -10.83
N ILE A 8 -4.14 0.41 -11.85
CA ILE A 8 -3.05 0.76 -12.75
C ILE A 8 -2.68 2.24 -12.53
N LYS A 9 -1.39 2.51 -12.31
CA LYS A 9 -0.89 3.89 -12.25
C LYS A 9 -1.05 4.55 -13.62
N LEU A 10 -1.92 5.53 -13.72
CA LEU A 10 -2.12 6.32 -14.95
C LEU A 10 -1.32 7.61 -14.89
N HIS A 11 -0.52 7.88 -15.91
CA HIS A 11 0.18 9.15 -16.10
C HIS A 11 0.25 9.51 -17.58
N ARG A 12 0.57 10.77 -17.91
CA ARG A 12 0.55 11.26 -19.29
C ARG A 12 1.31 10.36 -20.27
N GLY A 13 2.49 9.87 -19.87
CA GLY A 13 3.34 9.01 -20.69
C GLY A 13 2.85 7.58 -20.94
N ASN A 14 1.86 7.06 -20.21
CA ASN A 14 1.41 5.66 -20.37
C ASN A 14 -0.07 5.50 -20.76
N PHE A 15 -0.79 6.61 -20.95
CA PHE A 15 -2.22 6.62 -21.26
C PHE A 15 -2.56 5.77 -22.49
N THR A 16 -1.81 5.94 -23.59
CA THR A 16 -2.03 5.20 -24.84
C THR A 16 -1.77 3.70 -24.68
N ALA A 17 -0.70 3.32 -23.97
CA ALA A 17 -0.36 1.91 -23.75
C ALA A 17 -1.41 1.19 -22.89
N ILE A 18 -1.93 1.86 -21.86
CA ILE A 18 -3.02 1.32 -21.03
C ILE A 18 -4.30 1.18 -21.86
N GLY A 19 -4.61 2.15 -22.73
CA GLY A 19 -5.73 2.05 -23.67
C GLY A 19 -5.65 0.79 -24.54
N GLN A 20 -4.48 0.54 -25.14
CA GLN A 20 -4.24 -0.65 -25.96
C GLN A 20 -4.37 -1.97 -25.16
N GLN A 21 -4.00 -1.99 -23.88
CA GLN A 21 -4.18 -3.18 -23.04
C GLN A 21 -5.65 -3.45 -22.69
N ILE A 22 -6.48 -2.41 -22.58
CA ILE A 22 -7.89 -2.53 -22.21
C ILE A 22 -8.76 -2.81 -23.44
N GLN A 23 -8.33 -2.37 -24.62
CA GLN A 23 -9.05 -2.47 -25.90
C GLN A 23 -9.65 -3.88 -26.17
N PRO A 24 -8.91 -5.01 -26.05
CA PRO A 24 -9.46 -6.32 -26.36
C PRO A 24 -10.63 -6.71 -25.44
N TYR A 25 -10.59 -6.26 -24.17
CA TYR A 25 -11.65 -6.54 -23.21
C TYR A 25 -12.94 -5.77 -23.51
N LEU A 26 -12.83 -4.60 -24.12
CA LEU A 26 -13.99 -3.82 -24.58
C LEU A 26 -14.61 -4.43 -25.85
N GLU A 27 -13.77 -4.95 -26.75
CA GLU A 27 -14.19 -5.62 -27.98
C GLU A 27 -14.92 -6.95 -27.73
N GLU A 28 -14.64 -7.61 -26.59
CA GLU A 28 -15.42 -8.75 -26.10
C GLU A 28 -16.86 -8.39 -25.66
N GLY A 29 -17.29 -7.13 -25.81
CA GLY A 29 -18.65 -6.67 -25.49
C GLY A 29 -18.91 -6.46 -24.00
N LYS A 30 -17.86 -6.45 -23.18
CA LYS A 30 -17.97 -6.25 -21.73
C LYS A 30 -17.95 -4.76 -21.39
N CYS A 31 -18.86 -4.35 -20.50
CA CYS A 31 -18.89 -3.00 -19.95
C CYS A 31 -18.11 -2.95 -18.63
N PHE A 32 -17.19 -1.98 -18.49
CA PHE A 32 -16.39 -1.79 -17.29
C PHE A 32 -16.64 -0.43 -16.65
N ARG A 33 -16.53 -0.37 -15.32
CA ARG A 33 -16.56 0.88 -14.55
C ARG A 33 -15.13 1.39 -14.35
N MET A 34 -14.85 2.60 -14.84
CA MET A 34 -13.60 3.29 -14.52
C MET A 34 -13.74 4.09 -13.22
N VAL A 35 -12.79 3.92 -12.31
CA VAL A 35 -12.73 4.68 -11.05
C VAL A 35 -11.40 5.43 -11.00
N LEU A 36 -11.45 6.75 -11.14
CA LEU A 36 -10.26 7.61 -11.04
C LEU A 36 -10.07 8.04 -9.59
N LYS A 37 -8.89 7.74 -9.05
CA LYS A 37 -8.43 8.20 -7.75
C LYS A 37 -6.97 8.67 -7.88
N PRO A 38 -6.53 9.66 -7.09
CA PRO A 38 -5.12 10.02 -7.02
C PRO A 38 -4.26 8.79 -6.71
N TRP A 39 -3.17 8.59 -7.46
CA TRP A 39 -2.25 7.49 -7.19
C TRP A 39 -1.44 7.78 -5.93
N ARG A 40 -1.36 6.80 -5.04
CA ARG A 40 -0.44 6.81 -3.90
C ARG A 40 0.32 5.51 -3.92
N GLU A 41 1.65 5.61 -3.87
CA GLU A 41 2.47 4.41 -3.76
C GLU A 41 2.13 3.69 -2.45
N LYS A 42 1.75 2.42 -2.56
CA LYS A 42 1.61 1.54 -1.41
C LYS A 42 3.00 1.16 -0.94
N ARG A 43 3.22 1.09 0.38
CA ARG A 43 4.50 0.62 0.92
C ARG A 43 4.83 -0.74 0.30
N SER A 44 6.05 -0.87 -0.20
CA SER A 44 6.54 -2.14 -0.72
C SER A 44 6.57 -3.20 0.39
N LEU A 45 6.62 -4.48 -0.01
CA LEU A 45 6.68 -5.59 0.94
C LEU A 45 7.89 -5.46 1.88
N SER A 46 9.06 -5.10 1.35
CA SER A 46 10.28 -4.89 2.13
C SER A 46 10.16 -3.72 3.11
N GLN A 47 9.53 -2.62 2.70
CA GLN A 47 9.25 -1.48 3.59
C GLN A 47 8.29 -1.86 4.74
N ASN A 48 7.27 -2.68 4.46
CA ASN A 48 6.38 -3.18 5.50
C ASN A 48 7.11 -4.12 6.46
N ALA A 49 7.92 -5.05 5.95
CA ALA A 49 8.72 -5.97 6.77
C ALA A 49 9.66 -5.19 7.70
N LEU A 50 10.38 -4.20 7.16
CA LEU A 50 11.27 -3.34 7.94
C LEU A 50 10.52 -2.57 9.03
N SER A 51 9.35 -2.00 8.69
CA SER A 51 8.52 -1.28 9.67
C SER A 51 8.09 -2.19 10.83
N HIS A 52 7.69 -3.43 10.52
CA HIS A 52 7.29 -4.40 11.53
C HIS A 52 8.44 -4.85 12.43
N MET A 53 9.65 -5.02 11.88
CA MET A 53 10.87 -5.28 12.67
C MET A 53 11.09 -4.15 13.68
N TRP A 54 11.08 -2.89 13.24
CA TRP A 54 11.25 -1.75 14.13
C TRP A 54 10.19 -1.65 15.23
N TYR A 55 8.93 -1.96 14.93
CA TYR A 55 7.88 -1.96 15.96
C TYR A 55 8.15 -3.00 17.06
N SER A 56 8.71 -4.16 16.71
CA SER A 56 9.13 -5.17 17.68
C SER A 56 10.30 -4.69 18.54
N GLU A 57 11.38 -4.22 17.92
CA GLU A 57 12.58 -3.74 18.62
C GLU A 57 12.25 -2.60 19.61
N ILE A 58 11.45 -1.63 19.16
CA ILE A 58 11.02 -0.50 20.00
C ILE A 58 10.12 -1.00 21.15
N SER A 59 9.24 -1.96 20.87
CA SER A 59 8.37 -2.56 21.89
C SER A 59 9.20 -3.24 22.97
N GLU A 60 10.15 -4.10 22.60
CA GLU A 60 11.04 -4.80 23.53
C GLU A 60 11.84 -3.82 24.38
N TYR A 61 12.41 -2.79 23.75
CA TYR A 61 13.12 -1.74 24.46
C TYR A 61 12.22 -1.00 25.47
N LEU A 62 11.02 -0.57 25.08
CA LEU A 62 10.10 0.13 25.97
C LEU A 62 9.62 -0.75 27.13
N ILE A 63 9.34 -2.02 26.87
CA ILE A 63 8.97 -3.00 27.89
C ILE A 63 10.11 -3.19 28.90
N SER A 64 11.36 -3.29 28.43
CA SER A 64 12.54 -3.38 29.30
C SER A 64 12.71 -2.17 30.24
N ARG A 65 12.17 -1.01 29.84
CA ARG A 65 12.16 0.24 30.62
C ARG A 65 10.92 0.40 31.49
N GLY A 66 10.12 -0.65 31.65
CA GLY A 66 8.94 -0.69 32.52
C GLY A 66 7.64 -0.24 31.85
N LYS A 67 7.60 -0.05 30.52
CA LYS A 67 6.38 0.28 29.77
C LYS A 67 5.76 -1.00 29.20
N THR A 68 5.21 -1.84 30.06
CA THR A 68 4.66 -3.16 29.69
C THR A 68 3.48 -3.11 28.71
N PHE A 69 2.77 -1.99 28.62
CA PHE A 69 1.67 -1.79 27.66
C PHE A 69 2.15 -1.55 26.22
N ALA A 70 3.43 -1.23 26.01
CA ALA A 70 3.97 -0.79 24.72
C ALA A 70 4.22 -1.97 23.78
N THR A 71 3.17 -2.74 23.45
CA THR A 71 3.21 -3.85 22.48
C THR A 71 3.60 -3.36 21.07
N PRO A 72 4.04 -4.23 20.14
CA PRO A 72 4.37 -3.81 18.77
C PRO A 72 3.17 -3.16 18.04
N ALA A 73 1.96 -3.63 18.35
CA ALA A 73 0.73 -3.03 17.83
C ALA A 73 0.49 -1.62 18.38
N TRP A 74 0.73 -1.43 19.68
CA TRP A 74 0.66 -0.11 20.31
C TRP A 74 1.73 0.84 19.74
N VAL A 75 2.97 0.37 19.57
CA VAL A 75 4.08 1.16 18.98
C VAL A 75 3.72 1.58 17.55
N LYS A 76 3.19 0.66 16.74
CA LYS A 76 2.71 0.97 15.39
C LYS A 76 1.65 2.07 15.40
N ASP A 77 0.70 2.01 16.33
CA ASP A 77 -0.36 3.01 16.45
C ASP A 77 0.18 4.37 16.90
N ALA A 78 1.04 4.39 17.92
CA ALA A 78 1.68 5.60 18.42
C ALA A 78 2.53 6.30 17.33
N LEU A 79 3.30 5.53 16.55
CA LEU A 79 4.13 6.09 15.48
C LEU A 79 3.30 6.64 14.32
N LYS A 80 2.16 6.03 14.00
CA LYS A 80 1.21 6.58 13.02
C LYS A 80 0.62 7.91 13.46
N HIS A 81 0.27 8.04 14.74
CA HIS A 81 -0.31 9.29 15.24
C HIS A 81 0.72 10.41 15.42
N THR A 82 2.02 10.10 15.35
CA THR A 82 3.09 11.07 15.62
C THR A 82 3.90 11.41 14.36
N TYR A 83 4.20 10.44 13.50
CA TYR A 83 5.20 10.58 12.43
C TYR A 83 4.81 10.01 11.06
N LEU A 84 3.90 9.03 10.99
CA LEU A 84 3.65 8.20 9.79
C LEU A 84 2.23 8.32 9.22
#